data_AF-W2SJS0-F1
#
_entry.id   AF-W2SJS0-F1
#
_cell.length_a   1.000
_cell.length_b   1.000
_cell.length_c   1.000
_cell.angle_alpha   90.00
_cell.angle_beta   90.00
_cell.angle_gamma   90.00
#
_symmetry.space_group_name_H-M   'P 1'
#
loop_
_entity.id
_entity.type
_entity.pdbx_description
1 polymer ?
#
loop_
_entity_poly.entity_id
_entity_poly.type
_entity_poly.pdbx_seq_one_letter_code
_entity_poly.pdbx_strand_id
1 'polypeptide(L)'
;MFGRSQHNGVVQVGSRTFEAQELQKLIPQLEEAIQRKDQQLKAQQGTVENHIRRIAELEAEVTSLQILPIAILSSVTGSPIIR
;
A
#
# COMPACT_ATOMS: atom_id res chain seq x y z
N MET A 1 34.08 21.37 40.92
CA MET A 1 32.84 22.10 40.60
C MET A 1 32.70 22.12 39.09
N PHE A 2 31.80 21.33 38.51
CA PHE A 2 31.62 21.27 37.05
C PHE A 2 30.69 22.40 36.61
N GLY A 3 31.24 23.32 35.80
CA GLY A 3 30.50 24.41 35.19
C GLY A 3 29.47 23.85 34.21
N ARG A 4 28.21 24.22 34.41
CA ARG A 4 27.10 23.97 33.49
C ARG A 4 27.40 24.69 32.17
N SER A 5 27.73 23.95 31.12
CA SER A 5 27.71 24.48 29.76
C SER A 5 26.25 24.75 29.37
N GLN A 6 25.95 26.04 29.16
CA GLN A 6 24.69 26.52 28.61
C GLN A 6 24.38 25.80 27.29
N HIS A 7 23.24 25.11 27.24
CA HIS A 7 22.62 24.61 26.02
C HIS A 7 22.05 25.79 25.22
N ASN A 8 22.89 26.53 24.50
CA ASN A 8 22.44 27.46 23.45
C ASN A 8 22.98 26.96 22.11
N GLY A 9 22.48 25.81 21.66
CA GLY A 9 22.81 25.24 20.36
C GLY A 9 21.69 25.55 19.40
N VAL A 10 21.88 26.52 18.51
CA VAL A 10 21.01 26.67 17.34
C VAL A 10 21.53 25.74 16.25
N VAL A 11 20.65 24.99 15.61
CA VAL A 11 20.95 24.00 14.58
C VAL A 11 20.36 24.49 13.26
N GLN A 12 21.20 24.60 12.23
CA GLN A 12 20.74 24.96 10.90
C GLN A 12 20.30 23.69 10.14
N VAL A 13 19.06 23.70 9.66
CA VAL A 13 18.49 22.66 8.80
C VAL A 13 18.11 23.31 7.47
N GLY A 14 18.88 23.01 6.42
CA GLY A 14 18.76 23.69 5.13
C GLY A 14 19.01 25.19 5.24
N SER A 15 18.02 26.01 4.89
CA SER A 15 18.10 27.48 4.98
C SER A 15 17.52 28.06 6.28
N ARG A 16 17.11 27.22 7.24
CA ARG A 16 16.43 27.66 8.47
C ARG A 16 17.23 27.25 9.70
N THR A 17 17.18 28.08 10.74
CA THR A 17 17.87 27.83 12.02
C THR A 17 16.83 27.55 13.10
N PHE A 18 17.07 26.51 13.89
CA PHE A 18 16.16 26.03 14.94
C PHE A 18 16.88 25.91 16.27
N GLU A 19 16.15 26.02 17.37
CA GLU A 19 16.68 25.69 18.69
C GLU A 19 16.92 24.17 18.77
N ALA A 20 18.12 23.74 19.20
CA ALA A 20 18.43 22.32 19.34
C ALA A 20 17.44 21.60 20.27
N GLN A 21 16.94 22.29 21.30
CA GLN A 21 15.95 21.74 22.22
C GLN A 21 14.59 21.46 21.55
N GLU A 22 14.21 22.28 20.57
CA GLU A 22 12.97 22.06 19.81
C GLU A 22 13.14 20.89 18.85
N LEU A 23 14.28 20.80 18.16
CA LEU A 23 14.58 19.65 17.30
C LEU A 23 14.66 18.34 18.08
N GLN A 24 15.28 18.35 19.27
CA GLN A 24 15.34 17.16 20.13
C GLN A 24 13.96 16.63 20.52
N LYS A 25 12.95 17.51 20.62
CA LYS A 25 11.56 17.10 20.88
C LYS A 25 10.82 16.68 19.61
N LEU A 26 11.14 17.31 18.48
CA LEU A 26 10.45 17.08 17.21
C LEU A 26 10.89 15.77 16.52
N ILE A 27 12.18 15.45 16.57
CA ILE A 27 12.74 14.22 15.97
C ILE A 27 11.99 12.97 16.41
N PRO A 28 11.83 12.66 17.72
CA PRO A 28 11.14 11.44 18.13
C PRO A 28 9.66 11.42 17.72
N GLN A 29 8.99 12.58 17.68
CA GLN A 29 7.60 12.66 17.21
C GLN A 29 7.48 12.36 15.71
N LEU A 30 8.45 12.83 14.91
CA LEU A 30 8.51 12.54 13.48
C LEU A 30 8.84 11.06 13.23
N GLU A 31 9.79 10.50 13.99
CA GLU A 31 10.12 9.07 13.92
C GLU A 31 8.90 8.20 14.24
N GLU A 32 8.16 8.50 15.31
CA GLU A 32 6.91 7.82 15.63
C GLU A 32 5.86 7.96 14.51
N ALA A 33 5.69 9.16 13.98
CA ALA A 33 4.72 9.42 12.90
C ALA A 33 5.07 8.65 11.63
N ILE A 34 6.35 8.59 11.27
CA ILE A 34 6.86 7.80 10.14
C ILE A 34 6.60 6.31 10.39
N GLN A 35 6.96 5.78 11.57
CA GLN A 35 6.72 4.37 11.90
C GLN A 35 5.24 3.99 11.82
N ARG A 36 4.34 4.83 12.34
CA ARG A 36 2.89 4.59 12.24
C ARG A 36 2.42 4.57 10.79
N LYS A 37 2.89 5.50 9.96
CA LYS A 37 2.56 5.53 8.53
C LYS A 37 3.11 4.31 7.79
N ASP A 38 4.31 3.88 8.09
CA ASP A 38 4.91 2.68 7.49
C ASP A 38 4.11 1.42 7.83
N GLN A 39 3.67 1.27 9.08
CA GLN A 39 2.81 0.16 9.48
C GLN A 39 1.47 0.19 8.74
N GLN A 40 0.87 1.38 8.59
CA GLN A 40 -0.38 1.54 7.84
C GLN A 40 -0.21 1.18 6.36
N LEU A 41 0.88 1.63 5.72
CA LEU A 41 1.17 1.32 4.32
C LEU A 41 1.36 -0.18 4.10
N LYS A 42 2.11 -0.86 4.99
CA LYS A 42 2.27 -2.31 4.93
C LYS A 42 0.94 -3.05 5.06
N ALA A 43 0.09 -2.62 5.98
CA ALA A 43 -1.25 -3.21 6.14
C ALA A 43 -2.10 -3.02 4.88
N GLN A 44 -2.13 -1.80 4.33
CA GLN A 44 -2.87 -1.50 3.09
C GLN A 44 -2.34 -2.30 1.90
N GLN A 45 -1.03 -2.48 1.79
CA GLN A 45 -0.43 -3.27 0.73
C GLN A 45 -0.88 -4.74 0.80
N GLY A 46 -0.91 -5.33 2.00
CA GLY A 46 -1.46 -6.69 2.19
C GLY A 46 -2.95 -6.78 1.83
N THR A 47 -3.74 -5.74 2.12
CA THR A 47 -5.15 -5.68 1.71
C THR A 47 -5.31 -5.64 0.19
N VAL A 48 -4.51 -4.81 -0.49
CA VAL A 48 -4.54 -4.70 -1.97
C VAL A 48 -4.13 -6.01 -2.62
N GLU A 49 -3.07 -6.67 -2.13
CA GLU A 49 -2.64 -7.98 -2.65
C GLU A 49 -3.73 -9.05 -2.49
N ASN A 50 -4.43 -9.07 -1.36
CA ASN A 50 -5.56 -9.97 -1.14
C ASN A 50 -6.73 -9.66 -2.10
N HIS A 51 -7.04 -8.38 -2.33
CA HIS A 51 -8.07 -7.99 -3.29
C HIS A 51 -7.71 -8.38 -4.72
N ILE A 52 -6.45 -8.23 -5.13
CA ILE A 52 -5.98 -8.66 -6.46
C ILE A 52 -6.19 -10.16 -6.65
N ARG A 53 -5.82 -10.98 -5.65
CA ARG A 53 -6.06 -12.44 -5.72
C ARG A 53 -7.54 -12.75 -5.85
N ARG A 54 -8.38 -12.08 -5.07
CA ARG A 54 -9.83 -12.31 -5.11
C ARG A 54 -10.45 -11.90 -6.44
N ILE A 55 -9.97 -10.81 -7.05
CA ILE A 55 -10.38 -10.39 -8.39
C ILE A 55 -10.01 -11.48 -9.41
N ALA A 56 -8.78 -11.99 -9.38
CA ALA A 56 -8.33 -13.03 -10.30
C ALA A 56 -9.16 -14.32 -10.16
N GLU A 57 -9.52 -14.72 -8.93
CA GLU A 57 -10.43 -15.85 -8.68
C GLU A 57 -11.81 -15.62 -9.31
N LEU A 58 -12.40 -14.44 -9.05
CA LEU A 58 -13.71 -14.10 -9.58
C LEU A 58 -13.72 -13.96 -11.11
N GLU A 59 -12.65 -13.43 -11.71
CA GLU A 59 -12.47 -13.37 -13.16
C GLU A 59 -12.40 -14.77 -13.79
N ALA A 60 -11.73 -15.72 -13.13
CA ALA A 60 -11.68 -17.11 -13.55
C ALA A 60 -13.06 -17.79 -13.45
N GLU A 61 -13.80 -17.54 -12.37
CA GLU A 61 -15.17 -18.02 -12.21
C GLU A 61 -16.10 -17.47 -13.31
N VAL A 62 -16.08 -16.16 -13.57
CA VAL A 62 -16.87 -15.53 -14.63
C VAL A 62 -16.51 -16.11 -16.00
N THR A 63 -15.22 -16.32 -16.28
CA THR A 63 -14.76 -16.94 -17.53
C THR A 63 -15.32 -18.36 -17.66
N SER A 64 -15.26 -19.16 -16.59
CA SER A 64 -15.83 -20.52 -16.60
C SER A 64 -17.35 -20.51 -16.82
N LEU A 65 -18.06 -19.57 -16.20
CA LEU A 65 -19.51 -19.41 -16.31
C LEU A 65 -19.95 -18.86 -17.67
N GLN A 66 -19.12 -18.04 -18.34
CA GLN A 66 -19.40 -17.53 -19.69
C GLN A 66 -19.10 -18.55 -20.80
N ILE A 67 -18.13 -19.46 -20.59
CA ILE A 67 -17.80 -20.51 -21.56
C ILE A 67 -18.83 -21.65 -21.54
N LEU A 68 -19.41 -21.97 -20.38
CA LEU A 68 -20.45 -22.99 -20.22
C LEU A 68 -21.67 -22.83 -21.16
N PRO A 69 -22.34 -21.65 -21.26
CA PRO A 69 -23.49 -21.49 -22.16
C PRO A 69 -23.11 -21.50 -23.64
N ILE A 70 -21.92 -21.02 -24.03
CA ILE A 70 -21.47 -21.05 -25.44
C ILE A 70 -21.20 -22.50 -25.88
N ALA A 71 -20.55 -23.30 -25.03
CA ALA A 71 -20.29 -24.71 -25.30
C ALA A 71 -21.59 -25.54 -25.40
N ILE A 72 -22.60 -25.22 -24.60
CA ILE A 72 -23.92 -25.88 -24.65
C ILE A 72 -24.71 -25.44 -25.89
N LEU A 73 -24.64 -24.17 -26.30
CA LEU A 73 -25.29 -23.73 -27.55
C LEU A 73 -24.65 -24.35 -28.80
N SER A 74 -23.33 -24.61 -28.78
CA SER A 74 -22.62 -25.33 -29.86
C SER A 74 -22.97 -26.82 -29.96
N SER A 75 -23.34 -27.48 -28.85
CA SER A 75 -23.75 -28.89 -28.87
C SER A 75 -25.24 -29.07 -29.20
N VAL A 76 -26.07 -28.06 -28.94
CA VAL A 76 -27.50 -28.04 -29.30
C VAL A 76 -27.71 -27.66 -30.78
N THR A 77 -26.82 -26.88 -31.38
CA THR A 77 -26.83 -26.54 -32.82
C THR A 77 -26.06 -27.57 -33.66
N GLY A 78 -26.46 -28.84 -33.57
CA GLY A 78 -25.94 -29.92 -34.42
C GLY A 78 -26.31 -29.75 -35.90
N SER A 79 -25.72 -28.78 -36.59
CA SER A 79 -25.86 -28.62 -38.04
C SER A 79 -24.49 -28.59 -38.71
N PRO A 80 -24.12 -29.64 -39.47
CA PRO A 80 -22.96 -29.57 -40.34
C PRO A 80 -23.29 -28.62 -41.49
N ILE A 81 -22.58 -27.48 -41.55
CA ILE A 81 -22.59 -26.61 -42.72
C ILE A 81 -21.79 -27.31 -43.81
N ILE A 82 -22.46 -28.19 -44.58
CA ILE A 82 -21.96 -28.73 -45.85
C ILE A 82 -23.13 -28.80 -46.85
N ARG A 83 -23.24 -27.78 -47.70
CA ARG A 83 -23.28 -27.88 -49.17
C ARG A 83 -23.39 -26.50 -49.80
#